data_AF-A0A2A2QA58-F1
#
_entry.id   AF-A0A2A2QA58-F1
#
_cell.length_a   1.000
_cell.length_b   1.000
_cell.length_c   1.000
_cell.angle_alpha   90.00
_cell.angle_beta   90.00
_cell.angle_gamma   90.00
#
_symmetry.space_group_name_H-M   'P 1'
#
loop_
_entity.id
_entity.type
_entity.pdbx_description
1 polymer ?
#
loop_
_entity_poly.entity_id
_entity_poly.type
_entity_poly.pdbx_seq_one_letter_code
_entity_poly.pdbx_strand_id
1 'polypeptide(L)'
;MHSQDDIQYALETTKVLREPDHRIMTFGETRFEFQLISELMDCVGEVRIRTGEVEAQRPRILKPEALREIQLEGFDSTARERFDEMVEKFRSQGRDLAFLQYGFHFRRSAVHEEIVSDHIDAVRERVMEDIRLTGNPSRAVIEGVDDAWEVSILKFSFEMIQRSHEINAFDFKRRGLI
;
A
#
# COMPACT_ATOMS: atom_id res chain seq x y z
N MET A 1 -3.48 -16.18 -13.60
CA MET A 1 -4.70 -15.37 -13.39
C MET A 1 -5.09 -15.65 -11.96
N HIS A 2 -4.90 -14.69 -11.08
CA HIS A 2 -5.24 -14.85 -9.67
C HIS A 2 -6.75 -14.91 -9.53
N SER A 3 -7.25 -15.83 -8.73
CA SER A 3 -8.67 -15.96 -8.43
C SER A 3 -9.11 -14.83 -7.49
N GLN A 4 -10.42 -14.59 -7.42
CA GLN A 4 -11.01 -13.68 -6.43
C GLN A 4 -10.63 -14.09 -4.99
N ASP A 5 -10.43 -15.38 -4.75
CA ASP A 5 -9.98 -15.91 -3.46
C ASP A 5 -8.55 -15.48 -3.12
N ASP A 6 -7.66 -15.34 -4.11
CA ASP A 6 -6.27 -14.90 -3.90
C ASP A 6 -6.21 -13.42 -3.49
N ILE A 7 -7.08 -12.59 -4.06
CA ILE A 7 -7.21 -11.17 -3.71
C ILE A 7 -7.73 -11.04 -2.29
N GLN A 8 -8.80 -11.78 -1.98
CA GLN A 8 -9.37 -11.83 -0.65
C GLN A 8 -8.34 -12.27 0.40
N TYR A 9 -7.62 -13.35 0.08
CA TYR A 9 -6.58 -13.90 0.95
C TYR A 9 -5.45 -12.89 1.18
N ALA A 10 -5.01 -12.18 0.13
CA ALA A 10 -4.01 -11.13 0.27
C ALA A 10 -4.50 -9.98 1.14
N LEU A 11 -5.75 -9.53 0.97
CA LEU A 11 -6.31 -8.45 1.77
C LEU A 11 -6.36 -8.78 3.27
N GLU A 12 -6.63 -10.05 3.60
CA GLU A 12 -6.71 -10.53 4.99
C GLU A 12 -5.34 -10.85 5.59
N THR A 13 -4.43 -11.42 4.79
CA THR A 13 -3.13 -11.89 5.25
C THR A 13 -2.07 -10.80 5.25
N THR A 14 -2.25 -9.72 4.47
CA THR A 14 -1.30 -8.59 4.44
C THR A 14 -1.16 -7.96 5.81
N LYS A 15 0.06 -7.97 6.35
CA LYS A 15 0.44 -7.34 7.61
C LYS A 15 1.42 -6.20 7.36
N VAL A 16 1.16 -5.08 8.01
CA VAL A 16 2.10 -3.95 8.04
C VAL A 16 3.01 -4.15 9.24
N LEU A 17 4.29 -4.38 9.00
CA LEU A 17 5.29 -4.58 10.05
C LEU A 17 5.87 -3.24 10.52
N ARG A 18 6.00 -2.29 9.59
CA ARG A 18 6.45 -0.93 9.87
C ARG A 18 5.84 0.07 8.91
N GLU A 19 5.39 1.20 9.44
CA GLU A 19 4.96 2.37 8.67
C GLU A 19 6.09 3.39 8.52
N PRO A 20 6.08 4.21 7.45
CA PRO A 20 6.95 5.38 7.35
C PRO A 20 6.73 6.36 8.52
N ASP A 21 7.80 6.98 8.99
CA ASP A 21 7.76 7.95 10.10
C ASP A 21 7.16 9.30 9.66
N HIS A 22 7.29 9.65 8.37
CA HIS A 22 6.76 10.90 7.85
C HIS A 22 5.23 10.83 7.71
N ARG A 23 4.55 11.80 8.34
CA ARG A 23 3.11 12.00 8.15
C ARG A 23 2.83 12.26 6.67
N ILE A 24 1.88 11.52 6.13
CA ILE A 24 1.31 11.80 4.82
C ILE A 24 0.80 13.24 4.81
N MET A 25 1.12 13.97 3.74
CA MET A 25 0.46 15.23 3.48
C MET A 25 -0.95 14.94 2.97
N THR A 26 -1.96 15.22 3.82
CA THR A 26 -3.38 15.49 3.49
C THR A 26 -3.72 15.73 2.02
N PHE A 27 -3.01 16.74 1.56
CA PHE A 27 -3.28 17.54 0.38
C PHE A 27 -2.03 17.61 -0.53
N GLY A 28 -1.04 16.74 -0.30
CA GLY A 28 0.23 16.71 -1.03
C GLY A 28 0.52 15.35 -1.66
N GLU A 29 1.71 15.24 -2.27
CA GLU A 29 2.20 13.99 -2.86
C GLU A 29 2.65 13.07 -1.71
N THR A 30 2.06 11.87 -1.65
CA THR A 30 2.48 10.82 -0.71
C THR A 30 3.48 9.94 -1.42
N ARG A 31 4.68 9.79 -0.87
CA ARG A 31 5.73 8.93 -1.43
C ARG A 31 6.36 8.10 -0.33
N PHE A 32 6.50 6.81 -0.56
CA PHE A 32 7.18 5.91 0.37
C PHE A 32 7.93 4.80 -0.37
N GLU A 33 9.05 4.37 0.21
CA GLU A 33 9.73 3.15 -0.20
C GLU A 33 9.01 1.97 0.46
N PHE A 34 8.81 0.88 -0.27
CA PHE A 34 8.33 -0.38 0.31
C PHE A 34 9.42 -1.44 0.28
N GLN A 35 9.42 -2.26 1.31
CA GLN A 35 10.09 -3.54 1.36
C GLN A 35 9.04 -4.59 1.71
N LEU A 36 8.64 -5.38 0.72
CA LEU A 36 7.63 -6.43 0.86
C LEU A 36 8.32 -7.78 1.01
N ILE A 37 7.94 -8.52 2.04
CA ILE A 37 8.47 -9.85 2.37
C ILE A 37 7.34 -10.86 2.14
N SER A 38 7.62 -11.93 1.41
CA SER A 38 6.66 -13.01 1.16
C SER A 38 7.37 -14.35 1.03
N GLU A 39 6.83 -15.41 1.64
CA GLU A 39 7.28 -16.78 1.35
C GLU A 39 6.92 -17.16 -0.09
N LEU A 40 7.82 -17.86 -0.78
CA LEU A 40 7.49 -18.44 -2.08
C LEU A 40 6.50 -19.59 -1.88
N MET A 41 5.43 -19.62 -2.67
CA MET A 41 4.43 -20.70 -2.56
C MET A 41 4.99 -22.07 -2.95
N ASP A 42 5.91 -22.08 -3.92
CA ASP A 42 6.47 -23.32 -4.49
C ASP A 42 7.71 -23.83 -3.76
N CYS A 43 8.28 -23.06 -2.83
CA CYS A 43 9.57 -23.35 -2.20
C CYS A 43 9.55 -23.05 -0.69
N VAL A 44 9.66 -24.10 0.12
CA VAL A 44 9.71 -23.97 1.59
C VAL A 44 11.07 -23.42 2.01
N GLY A 45 11.06 -22.45 2.93
CA GLY A 45 12.30 -21.83 3.44
C GLY A 45 12.96 -20.91 2.42
N GLU A 46 12.21 -20.43 1.44
CA GLU A 46 12.64 -19.34 0.57
C GLU A 46 11.68 -18.16 0.70
N VAL A 47 12.26 -16.98 0.87
CA VAL A 47 11.55 -15.74 1.07
C VAL A 47 11.96 -14.78 -0.03
N ARG A 48 10.97 -14.23 -0.74
CA ARG A 48 11.18 -13.17 -1.71
C ARG A 48 11.03 -11.81 -1.02
N ILE A 49 12.04 -10.97 -1.20
CA ILE A 49 12.02 -9.58 -0.80
C ILE A 49 11.86 -8.74 -2.04
N ARG A 50 10.79 -7.94 -2.09
CA ARG A 50 10.55 -6.96 -3.15
C ARG A 50 10.74 -5.56 -2.62
N THR A 51 11.57 -4.78 -3.30
CA THR A 51 11.81 -3.38 -2.96
C THR A 51 11.43 -2.48 -4.11
N GLY A 52 10.91 -1.32 -3.77
CA GLY A 52 10.55 -0.30 -4.75
C GLY A 52 9.92 0.88 -4.06
N GLU A 53 9.27 1.71 -4.86
CA GLU A 53 8.65 2.93 -4.39
C GLU A 53 7.22 3.05 -4.91
N VAL A 54 6.37 3.60 -4.06
CA VAL A 54 5.03 4.02 -4.45
C VAL A 54 4.85 5.50 -4.18
N GLU A 55 4.26 6.14 -5.17
CA GLU A 55 3.81 7.52 -5.12
C GLU A 55 2.30 7.55 -5.31
N ALA A 56 1.59 8.21 -4.41
CA ALA A 56 0.17 8.51 -4.50
C ALA A 56 -0.03 10.02 -4.51
N GLN A 57 -0.56 10.53 -5.62
CA GLN A 57 -0.83 11.96 -5.80
C GLN A 57 -2.31 12.21 -6.05
N ARG A 58 -2.83 13.31 -5.50
CA ARG A 58 -4.13 13.85 -5.93
C ARG A 58 -3.96 14.58 -7.27
N PRO A 59 -4.89 14.46 -8.24
CA PRO A 59 -4.77 15.15 -9.51
C PRO A 59 -4.74 16.67 -9.31
N ARG A 60 -3.75 17.32 -9.93
CA ARG A 60 -3.55 18.78 -9.89
C ARG A 60 -4.65 19.57 -10.60
N ILE A 61 -5.39 18.92 -11.50
CA ILE A 61 -6.53 19.50 -12.23
C ILE A 61 -7.77 18.66 -11.91
N LEU A 62 -8.74 19.28 -11.24
CA LEU A 62 -10.06 18.68 -11.04
C LEU A 62 -10.78 18.64 -12.39
N LYS A 63 -10.92 17.46 -12.98
CA LYS A 63 -11.78 17.26 -14.16
C LYS A 63 -13.26 17.39 -13.72
N PRO A 64 -14.17 17.85 -14.60
CA PRO A 64 -15.61 17.85 -14.33
C PRO A 64 -16.09 16.47 -13.84
N GLU A 65 -17.14 16.44 -13.01
CA GLU A 65 -17.46 15.32 -12.09
C GLU A 65 -17.63 13.93 -12.72
N ALA A 66 -17.74 13.83 -14.04
CA ALA A 66 -17.95 12.58 -14.76
C ALA A 66 -16.70 11.66 -14.84
N LEU A 67 -15.49 12.13 -14.51
CA LEU A 67 -14.26 11.33 -14.65
C LEU A 67 -13.25 11.56 -13.51
N ARG A 68 -13.67 11.33 -12.27
CA ARG A 68 -12.76 11.24 -11.10
C ARG A 68 -12.20 9.82 -11.00
N GLU A 69 -11.38 9.45 -11.99
CA GLU A 69 -10.80 8.11 -12.09
C GLU A 69 -9.54 7.98 -11.21
N ILE A 70 -9.42 6.82 -10.56
CA ILE A 70 -8.16 6.40 -9.95
C ILE A 70 -7.28 5.88 -11.08
N GLN A 71 -5.99 6.20 -11.08
CA GLN A 71 -5.02 5.72 -12.07
C GLN A 71 -3.97 4.86 -11.38
N LEU A 72 -3.65 3.71 -11.96
CA LEU A 72 -2.68 2.75 -11.43
C LEU A 72 -1.55 2.61 -12.46
N GLU A 73 -0.52 3.44 -12.36
CA GLU A 73 0.66 3.43 -13.23
C GLU A 73 1.74 2.51 -12.67
N GLY A 74 2.28 1.63 -13.52
CA GLY A 74 3.35 0.71 -13.16
C GLY A 74 2.89 -0.58 -12.46
N PHE A 75 1.61 -0.68 -12.08
CA PHE A 75 0.99 -1.91 -11.60
C PHE A 75 0.62 -2.85 -12.75
N ASP A 76 0.38 -4.13 -12.45
CA ASP A 76 -0.03 -5.10 -13.46
C ASP A 76 -1.41 -4.76 -14.07
N SER A 77 -1.72 -5.38 -15.23
CA SER A 77 -2.99 -5.11 -15.93
C SER A 77 -4.23 -5.57 -15.16
N THR A 78 -4.07 -6.46 -14.18
CA THR A 78 -5.16 -6.95 -13.33
C THR A 78 -5.34 -6.10 -12.07
N ALA A 79 -4.40 -5.20 -11.74
CA ALA A 79 -4.42 -4.40 -10.53
C ALA A 79 -5.66 -3.53 -10.40
N ARG A 80 -6.26 -3.10 -11.51
CA ARG A 80 -7.55 -2.38 -11.51
C ARG A 80 -8.66 -3.23 -10.89
N GLU A 81 -8.83 -4.45 -11.37
CA GLU A 81 -9.86 -5.38 -10.88
C GLU A 81 -9.68 -5.64 -9.39
N ARG A 82 -8.44 -5.94 -8.97
CA ARG A 82 -8.11 -6.16 -7.55
C ARG A 82 -8.39 -4.92 -6.68
N PHE A 83 -8.10 -3.74 -7.21
CA PHE A 83 -8.36 -2.48 -6.53
C PHE A 83 -9.87 -2.25 -6.35
N ASP A 84 -10.66 -2.49 -7.41
CA ASP A 84 -12.11 -2.28 -7.37
C ASP A 84 -12.76 -3.26 -6.38
N GLU A 85 -12.33 -4.52 -6.36
CA GLU A 85 -12.77 -5.51 -5.36
C GLU A 85 -12.41 -5.10 -3.92
N MET A 86 -11.19 -4.60 -3.70
CA MET A 86 -10.77 -4.09 -2.40
C MET A 86 -11.66 -2.92 -1.95
N VAL A 87 -12.00 -2.00 -2.85
CA VAL A 87 -12.88 -0.86 -2.56
C VAL A 87 -14.29 -1.33 -2.18
N GLU A 88 -14.87 -2.27 -2.93
CA GLU A 88 -16.20 -2.83 -2.59
C GLU A 88 -16.19 -3.49 -1.21
N LYS A 89 -15.14 -4.27 -0.90
CA LYS A 89 -14.99 -4.90 0.41
C LYS A 89 -14.94 -3.87 1.53
N PHE A 90 -14.11 -2.84 1.40
CA PHE A 90 -14.01 -1.79 2.42
C PHE A 90 -15.32 -1.02 2.60
N ARG A 91 -16.05 -0.77 1.51
CA ARG A 91 -17.40 -0.18 1.59
C ARG A 91 -18.37 -1.09 2.33
N SER A 92 -18.34 -2.39 2.09
CA SER A 92 -19.19 -3.38 2.78
C SER A 92 -18.90 -3.44 4.29
N GLN A 93 -17.66 -3.14 4.70
CA GLN A 93 -17.22 -3.06 6.09
C GLN A 93 -17.54 -1.71 6.75
N GLY A 94 -18.21 -0.79 6.05
CA GLY A 94 -18.59 0.52 6.57
C GLY A 94 -17.43 1.52 6.68
N ARG A 95 -16.31 1.30 5.98
CA ARG A 95 -15.21 2.28 5.94
C ARG A 95 -15.64 3.51 5.14
N ASP A 96 -15.28 4.71 5.62
CA ASP A 96 -15.51 5.96 4.88
C ASP A 96 -14.50 6.08 3.73
N LEU A 97 -15.01 5.96 2.51
CA LEU A 97 -14.23 6.05 1.28
C LEU A 97 -14.47 7.37 0.53
N ALA A 98 -15.04 8.39 1.18
CA ALA A 98 -15.29 9.70 0.57
C ALA A 98 -14.02 10.32 -0.01
N PHE A 99 -12.85 9.99 0.55
CA PHE A 99 -11.57 10.45 0.05
C PHE A 99 -11.29 9.98 -1.40
N LEU A 100 -11.83 8.84 -1.85
CA LEU A 100 -11.65 8.38 -3.24
C LEU A 100 -12.29 9.31 -4.27
N GLN A 101 -13.28 10.12 -3.88
CA GLN A 101 -13.88 11.13 -4.75
C GLN A 101 -12.89 12.21 -5.19
N TYR A 102 -11.71 12.27 -4.59
CA TYR A 102 -10.66 13.21 -4.95
C TYR A 102 -9.87 12.79 -6.19
N GLY A 103 -9.98 11.52 -6.62
CA GLY A 103 -9.14 10.91 -7.64
C GLY A 103 -7.72 10.71 -7.10
N PHE A 104 -7.11 9.56 -7.35
CA PHE A 104 -5.72 9.31 -6.98
C PHE A 104 -4.97 8.72 -8.16
N HIS A 105 -3.76 9.24 -8.36
CA HIS A 105 -2.78 8.64 -9.25
C HIS A 105 -1.78 7.87 -8.39
N PHE A 106 -1.86 6.55 -8.44
CA PHE A 106 -0.86 5.66 -7.84
C PHE A 106 0.16 5.32 -8.92
N ARG A 107 1.44 5.57 -8.64
CA ARG A 107 2.57 5.22 -9.48
C ARG A 107 3.52 4.32 -8.70
N ARG A 108 3.89 3.19 -9.28
CA ARG A 108 4.93 2.30 -8.76
C ARG A 108 6.20 2.41 -9.61
N SER A 109 7.36 2.51 -8.97
CA SER A 109 8.66 2.40 -9.66
C SER A 109 8.94 0.97 -10.14
N ALA A 110 10.05 0.78 -10.85
CA ALA A 110 10.60 -0.57 -11.05
C ALA A 110 10.78 -1.26 -9.70
N VAL A 111 10.49 -2.56 -9.67
CA VAL A 111 10.65 -3.41 -8.48
C VAL A 111 11.94 -4.19 -8.61
N HIS A 112 12.72 -4.20 -7.54
CA HIS A 112 13.85 -5.08 -7.39
C HIS A 112 13.44 -6.27 -6.52
N GLU A 113 13.80 -7.48 -6.95
CA GLU A 113 13.48 -8.72 -6.26
C GLU A 113 14.76 -9.46 -5.86
N GLU A 114 14.78 -9.96 -4.64
CA GLU A 114 15.81 -10.81 -4.09
C GLU A 114 15.17 -12.04 -3.45
N ILE A 115 15.79 -13.21 -3.62
CA ILE A 115 15.35 -14.45 -2.95
C ILE A 115 16.39 -14.79 -1.88
N VAL A 116 15.91 -15.01 -0.66
CA VAL A 116 16.71 -15.38 0.50
C VAL A 116 16.28 -16.77 0.96
N SER A 117 17.21 -17.72 0.99
CA SER A 117 16.97 -19.06 1.52
C SER A 117 17.06 -19.05 3.06
N ASP A 118 15.94 -18.73 3.71
CA ASP A 118 15.78 -18.70 5.16
C ASP A 118 14.28 -18.74 5.52
N HIS A 119 13.94 -18.89 6.80
CA HIS A 119 12.57 -18.79 7.27
C HIS A 119 12.08 -17.34 7.33
N ILE A 120 10.79 -17.11 7.04
CA ILE A 120 10.21 -15.75 7.02
C ILE A 120 10.42 -15.00 8.33
N ASP A 121 10.35 -15.67 9.47
CA ASP A 121 10.55 -15.03 10.78
C ASP A 121 11.98 -14.49 10.94
N ALA A 122 12.99 -15.24 10.48
CA ALA A 122 14.39 -14.82 10.53
C ALA A 122 14.67 -13.68 9.55
N VAL A 123 14.08 -13.73 8.35
CA VAL A 123 14.16 -12.63 7.37
C VAL A 123 13.47 -11.37 7.90
N ARG A 124 12.31 -11.53 8.54
CA ARG A 124 11.57 -10.43 9.15
C ARG A 124 12.41 -9.72 10.21
N GLU A 125 13.02 -10.48 11.12
CA GLU A 125 13.87 -9.92 12.17
C GLU A 125 15.07 -9.15 11.58
N ARG A 126 15.74 -9.73 10.58
CA ARG A 126 16.87 -9.10 9.89
C ARG A 126 16.48 -7.79 9.20
N VAL A 127 15.38 -7.79 8.45
CA VAL A 127 14.87 -6.59 7.76
C VAL A 127 14.52 -5.48 8.77
N MET A 128 13.89 -5.85 9.89
CA MET A 128 13.53 -4.88 10.91
C MET A 128 14.76 -4.29 11.63
N GLU A 129 15.79 -5.09 11.88
CA GLU A 129 17.04 -4.61 12.46
C GLU A 129 17.80 -3.69 11.48
N ASP A 130 17.89 -4.07 10.20
CA ASP A 130 18.50 -3.22 9.16
C ASP A 130 17.83 -1.85 9.07
N ILE A 131 16.51 -1.79 9.23
CA ILE A 131 15.79 -0.51 9.24
C ILE A 131 16.07 0.31 10.49
N ARG A 132 16.19 -0.34 11.66
CA ARG A 132 16.61 0.36 12.89
C ARG A 132 18.01 0.95 12.76
N LEU A 133 18.91 0.24 12.08
CA LEU A 133 20.30 0.68 11.87
C LEU A 133 20.40 1.80 10.83
N THR A 134 19.68 1.68 9.71
CA THR A 134 19.70 2.69 8.63
C THR A 134 18.90 3.94 8.97
N GLY A 135 17.83 3.81 9.76
CA GLY A 135 16.99 4.91 10.19
C GLY A 135 16.19 5.56 9.05
N ASN A 136 15.93 4.86 7.95
CA ASN A 136 15.19 5.44 6.81
C ASN A 136 13.72 5.72 7.21
N PRO A 137 13.30 7.00 7.30
CA PRO A 137 11.97 7.36 7.75
C PRO A 137 10.89 7.15 6.68
N SER A 138 11.28 6.95 5.42
CA SER A 138 10.36 6.80 4.28
C SER A 138 10.04 5.34 3.95
N ARG A 139 10.65 4.38 4.64
CA ARG A 139 10.54 2.95 4.33
C ARG A 139 9.43 2.26 5.12
N ALA A 140 8.46 1.71 4.40
CA ALA A 140 7.46 0.78 4.90
C ALA A 140 7.95 -0.67 4.79
N VAL A 141 7.59 -1.50 5.76
CA VAL A 141 7.81 -2.95 5.71
C VAL A 141 6.48 -3.65 5.73
N ILE A 142 6.24 -4.47 4.71
CA ILE A 142 4.98 -5.16 4.50
C ILE A 142 5.26 -6.65 4.38
N GLU A 143 4.49 -7.45 5.09
CA GLU A 143 4.42 -8.90 4.88
C GLU A 143 3.16 -9.22 4.11
N GLY A 144 3.30 -9.97 3.03
CA GLY A 144 2.20 -10.25 2.12
C GLY A 144 2.31 -11.60 1.45
N VAL A 145 1.39 -11.83 0.52
CA VAL A 145 1.32 -13.06 -0.28
C VAL A 145 2.09 -12.84 -1.57
N ASP A 146 2.98 -13.77 -1.94
CA ASP A 146 3.90 -13.61 -3.07
C ASP A 146 3.18 -13.34 -4.40
N ASP A 147 2.13 -14.11 -4.68
CA ASP A 147 1.33 -14.03 -5.91
C ASP A 147 0.50 -12.74 -6.02
N ALA A 148 0.09 -12.18 -4.89
CA ALA A 148 -0.80 -11.02 -4.81
C ALA A 148 -0.12 -9.83 -4.10
N TRP A 149 1.21 -9.72 -4.24
CA TRP A 149 2.01 -8.72 -3.55
C TRP A 149 1.59 -7.28 -3.87
N GLU A 150 1.17 -7.02 -5.12
CA GLU A 150 0.68 -5.69 -5.53
C GLU A 150 -0.59 -5.27 -4.78
N VAL A 151 -1.46 -6.24 -4.42
CA VAL A 151 -2.64 -5.99 -3.58
C VAL A 151 -2.23 -5.55 -2.19
N SER A 152 -1.18 -6.16 -1.64
CA SER A 152 -0.65 -5.82 -0.31
C SER A 152 -0.19 -4.36 -0.27
N ILE A 153 0.48 -3.90 -1.34
CA ILE A 153 0.94 -2.52 -1.49
C ILE A 153 -0.21 -1.55 -1.68
N LEU A 154 -1.19 -1.90 -2.53
CA LEU A 154 -2.37 -1.05 -2.77
C LEU A 154 -3.20 -0.90 -1.49
N LYS A 155 -3.46 -2.00 -0.77
CA LYS A 155 -4.12 -2.00 0.54
C LYS A 155 -3.39 -1.07 1.50
N PHE A 156 -2.07 -1.23 1.63
CA PHE A 156 -1.28 -0.41 2.52
C PHE A 156 -1.37 1.07 2.16
N SER A 157 -1.16 1.41 0.89
CA SER A 157 -1.25 2.80 0.38
C SER A 157 -2.62 3.41 0.69
N PHE A 158 -3.69 2.65 0.49
CA PHE A 158 -5.05 3.05 0.76
C PHE A 158 -5.31 3.33 2.25
N GLU A 159 -4.92 2.39 3.12
CA GLU A 159 -5.08 2.52 4.57
C GLU A 159 -4.25 3.68 5.14
N MET A 160 -3.10 3.95 4.53
CA MET A 160 -2.27 5.10 4.88
C MET A 160 -3.01 6.41 4.55
N ILE A 161 -3.52 6.55 3.32
CA ILE A 161 -4.27 7.74 2.87
C ILE A 161 -5.52 7.96 3.74
N GLN A 162 -6.29 6.90 4.02
CA GLN A 162 -7.50 6.98 4.84
C GLN A 162 -7.18 7.52 6.25
N ARG A 163 -6.18 6.96 6.92
CA ARG A 163 -5.78 7.41 8.27
C ARG A 163 -5.32 8.86 8.29
N SER A 164 -4.59 9.27 7.26
CA SER A 164 -4.17 10.66 7.15
C SER A 164 -5.36 11.60 6.93
N HIS A 165 -6.38 11.20 6.17
CA HIS A 165 -7.61 11.98 6.02
C HIS A 165 -8.34 12.17 7.36
N GLU A 166 -8.50 11.11 8.15
CA GLU A 166 -9.16 11.15 9.46
C GLU A 166 -8.42 12.08 10.45
N ILE A 167 -7.09 11.96 10.53
CA ILE A 167 -6.26 12.79 11.42
C ILE A 167 -6.33 14.27 11.02
N ASN A 168 -6.25 14.56 9.72
CA ASN A 168 -6.27 15.94 9.25
C ASN A 168 -7.66 16.56 9.45
N ALA A 169 -8.76 15.86 9.11
CA ALA A 169 -10.11 16.34 9.38
C ALA A 169 -10.33 16.65 10.88
N PHE A 170 -9.81 15.80 11.76
CA PHE A 170 -9.80 16.04 13.20
C PHE A 170 -9.00 17.31 13.58
N ASP A 171 -7.80 17.50 13.04
CA ASP A 171 -6.97 18.67 13.29
C ASP A 171 -7.60 19.98 12.77
N PHE A 172 -8.26 19.96 11.60
CA PHE A 172 -8.98 21.12 11.07
C PHE A 172 -10.17 21.50 11.97
N LYS A 173 -10.94 20.51 12.43
CA LYS A 173 -12.05 20.73 13.37
C LYS A 173 -11.57 21.30 14.70
N ARG A 174 -10.46 20.79 15.24
CA ARG A 174 -9.84 21.30 16.47
C ARG A 174 -9.33 22.74 16.32
N ARG A 175 -8.88 23.11 15.11
CA ARG A 175 -8.41 24.47 14.77
C ARG A 175 -9.52 25.41 14.31
N GLY A 176 -10.79 24.96 14.27
CA GLY A 176 -11.94 25.75 13.86
C GLY A 176 -11.95 26.15 12.38
N LEU A 177 -11.25 25.39 11.54
CA LEU A 177 -11.10 25.66 10.11
C LEU A 177 -12.16 24.93 9.25
N ILE A 178 -12.94 24.04 9.87
CA ILE A 178 -14.16 23.38 9.37
C ILE A 178 -15.11 23.10 10.54
#